data_AF-A0A3N5SB20-F1
#
_entry.id   AF-A0A3N5SB20-F1
#
_cell.length_a   1.000
_cell.length_b   1.000
_cell.length_c   1.000
_cell.angle_alpha   90.00
_cell.angle_beta   90.00
_cell.angle_gamma   90.00
#
_symmetry.space_group_name_H-M   'P 1'
#
loop_
_entity.id
_entity.type
_entity.pdbx_description
1 polymer ?
#
loop_
_entity_poly.entity_id
_entity_poly.type
_entity_poly.pdbx_seq_one_letter_code
_entity_poly.pdbx_strand_id
1 'polypeptide(L)'
;INYLGTTDYFGIISNTAGGYSFYRDARLRRLTRYRYNNVPLDTGGRYLYLRDNGSGATWSPSWQPVRRALDAYTCRHGMGYTIISGTSQGIEAQTRYFVPLNENLEIWQLSLTNLRESAADLSVFSLVEFNLWDAYDDMTNYQRNFNIGEVEVEDGVIYHKTEYRERRDHVAYFACSAPLAGFDTQRESFLGSYRGFETPLAVERGESSNSIAHGWQPIGSHHVEVTLQPGETRQIIFVLGYHENPKDQKFDPPDSQIVNKRTVKPVIARYLDAAVVDAAFDALCDYWSGLLGILQVQTPDEHTNRMVNIWNAYQCMVTFNMSRSASFYESGVGRGMGFRDSNQDVLGFVHMVPARARERILDTAATQLETGGAYHQYQPLTKRGNDAVGGNFNDDPLWLVLAVAAYIKETGDWDILDEPVPYENKPGTERPLLDHLRRCIQYTLDRLGPHGLPLIGRADWNDCLNLNTFSDTPGESFQTTTNQDGKVAESVFIAGLFVLAAQEMAEITQQRGLDEESWGYFDAAAQMDAITHEHGWDGAWFLRAYDHFGRKVGSHECEDGKI
;
A
#
# COMPACT_ATOMS: atom_id res chain seq x y z
N ILE A 1 -1.44 2.39 -13.05
CA ILE A 1 -2.28 2.56 -11.84
C ILE A 1 -1.86 3.84 -11.13
N ASN A 2 -2.71 4.33 -10.25
CA ASN A 2 -2.42 5.37 -9.27
C ASN A 2 -2.80 4.90 -7.86
N TYR A 3 -2.26 5.57 -6.86
CA TYR A 3 -2.59 5.36 -5.45
C TYR A 3 -3.39 6.55 -4.94
N LEU A 4 -4.46 6.26 -4.22
CA LEU A 4 -5.31 7.23 -3.53
C LEU A 4 -5.07 7.10 -2.02
N GLY A 5 -5.13 8.21 -1.30
CA GLY A 5 -4.93 8.25 0.15
C GLY A 5 -3.48 8.47 0.58
N THR A 6 -3.31 9.08 1.75
CA THR A 6 -2.01 9.54 2.26
C THR A 6 -1.71 9.06 3.68
N THR A 7 -2.70 8.50 4.40
CA THR A 7 -2.58 8.13 5.81
C THR A 7 -2.99 6.67 6.08
N ASP A 8 -4.26 6.40 6.35
CA ASP A 8 -4.73 5.07 6.78
C ASP A 8 -5.59 4.38 5.73
N TYR A 9 -6.46 5.10 5.03
CA TYR A 9 -7.22 4.55 3.92
C TYR A 9 -6.45 4.69 2.62
N PHE A 10 -6.39 3.61 1.85
CA PHE A 10 -5.73 3.59 0.55
C PHE A 10 -6.58 2.93 -0.53
N GLY A 11 -6.48 3.47 -1.74
CA GLY A 11 -7.08 2.91 -2.95
C GLY A 11 -6.03 2.71 -4.04
N ILE A 12 -6.02 1.55 -4.69
CA ILE A 12 -5.27 1.32 -5.93
C ILE A 12 -6.25 1.43 -7.08
N ILE A 13 -6.03 2.36 -8.00
CA ILE A 13 -6.94 2.63 -9.13
C ILE A 13 -6.22 2.56 -10.47
N SER A 14 -6.75 1.80 -11.42
CA SER A 14 -6.25 1.77 -12.79
C SER A 14 -6.84 2.89 -13.64
N ASN A 15 -6.37 3.01 -14.89
CA ASN A 15 -6.96 3.95 -15.83
C ASN A 15 -8.43 3.59 -16.17
N THR A 16 -8.83 2.33 -16.02
CA THR A 16 -10.19 1.85 -16.29
C THR A 16 -11.02 1.65 -15.01
N ALA A 17 -10.65 2.36 -13.94
CA ALA A 17 -11.28 2.31 -12.61
C ALA A 17 -11.19 0.95 -11.90
N GLY A 18 -10.35 0.04 -12.38
CA GLY A 18 -10.02 -1.24 -11.75
C GLY A 18 -9.19 -1.07 -10.47
N GLY A 19 -9.03 -2.17 -9.73
CA GLY A 19 -8.31 -2.21 -8.45
C GLY A 19 -9.23 -2.28 -7.22
N TYR A 20 -8.73 -1.88 -6.06
CA TYR A 20 -9.44 -2.03 -4.77
C TYR A 20 -9.01 -1.01 -3.73
N SER A 21 -9.67 -1.02 -2.58
CA SER A 21 -9.39 -0.15 -1.44
C SER A 21 -9.28 -0.95 -0.13
N PHE A 22 -8.49 -0.44 0.82
CA PHE A 22 -8.22 -1.08 2.10
C PHE A 22 -7.89 -0.04 3.18
N TYR A 23 -8.05 -0.41 4.44
CA TYR A 23 -7.70 0.42 5.59
C TYR A 23 -6.48 -0.14 6.32
N ARG A 24 -5.34 0.56 6.24
CA ARG A 24 -4.01 0.28 6.81
C ARG A 24 -3.35 -1.00 6.29
N ASP A 25 -4.09 -2.08 6.20
CA ASP A 25 -3.60 -3.42 5.88
C ASP A 25 -4.33 -4.03 4.70
N ALA A 26 -3.63 -4.14 3.57
CA ALA A 26 -4.17 -4.67 2.33
C ALA A 26 -4.59 -6.14 2.43
N ARG A 27 -4.14 -6.89 3.44
CA ARG A 27 -4.59 -8.27 3.68
C ARG A 27 -5.76 -8.28 4.64
N LEU A 28 -5.64 -7.70 5.83
CA LEU A 28 -6.54 -7.94 6.96
C LEU A 28 -7.77 -7.02 7.00
N ARG A 29 -7.74 -5.93 6.22
CA ARG A 29 -8.74 -4.86 6.19
C ARG A 29 -9.02 -4.41 4.76
N ARG A 30 -9.12 -5.35 3.84
CA ARG A 30 -9.47 -5.07 2.44
C ARG A 30 -10.98 -4.86 2.30
N LEU A 31 -11.39 -3.71 1.78
CA LEU A 31 -12.81 -3.39 1.61
C LEU A 31 -13.38 -4.03 0.34
N THR A 32 -12.68 -3.88 -0.78
CA THR A 32 -13.18 -4.31 -2.10
C THR A 32 -12.31 -5.40 -2.71
N ARG A 33 -12.95 -6.32 -3.43
CA ARG A 33 -12.30 -7.49 -4.02
C ARG A 33 -11.66 -7.10 -5.36
N TYR A 34 -10.46 -7.61 -5.59
CA TYR A 34 -9.77 -7.51 -6.87
C TYR A 34 -9.13 -8.85 -7.23
N ARG A 35 -9.13 -9.18 -8.51
CA ARG A 35 -8.59 -10.43 -9.05
C ARG A 35 -7.31 -10.13 -9.83
N TYR A 36 -6.17 -10.50 -9.25
CA TYR A 36 -4.90 -10.55 -9.97
C TYR A 36 -4.96 -11.62 -11.06
N ASN A 37 -4.26 -11.40 -12.17
CA ASN A 37 -4.21 -12.33 -13.30
C ASN A 37 -5.60 -12.75 -13.84
N ASN A 38 -6.57 -11.83 -13.80
CA ASN A 38 -7.90 -12.10 -14.34
C ASN A 38 -7.89 -12.15 -15.88
N VAL A 39 -8.94 -12.73 -16.48
CA VAL A 39 -9.11 -12.77 -17.94
C VAL A 39 -10.44 -12.12 -18.33
N PRO A 40 -10.43 -10.92 -18.95
CA PRO A 40 -9.27 -10.08 -19.22
C PRO A 40 -8.69 -9.46 -17.93
N LEU A 41 -7.46 -8.94 -18.03
CA LEU A 41 -6.81 -8.23 -16.93
C LEU A 41 -7.67 -7.05 -16.46
N ASP A 42 -7.48 -6.68 -15.19
CA ASP A 42 -8.07 -5.48 -14.59
C ASP A 42 -9.61 -5.45 -14.62
N THR A 43 -10.24 -6.62 -14.57
CA THR A 43 -11.70 -6.73 -14.48
C THR A 43 -12.12 -6.91 -13.02
N GLY A 44 -12.60 -5.81 -12.44
CA GLY A 44 -13.07 -5.69 -11.05
C GLY A 44 -12.59 -4.36 -10.47
N GLY A 45 -13.52 -3.49 -10.08
CA GLY A 45 -13.18 -2.13 -9.67
C GLY A 45 -14.39 -1.28 -9.28
N ARG A 46 -14.30 0.01 -9.60
CA ARG A 46 -15.22 1.08 -9.22
C ARG A 46 -16.13 1.43 -10.39
N TYR A 47 -17.04 0.53 -10.72
CA TYR A 47 -17.75 0.65 -11.99
C TYR A 47 -18.98 1.53 -11.88
N LEU A 48 -19.12 2.38 -12.90
CA LEU A 48 -20.33 3.13 -13.19
C LEU A 48 -20.82 2.64 -14.55
N TYR A 49 -22.06 2.17 -14.59
CA TYR A 49 -22.74 1.80 -15.81
C TYR A 49 -23.75 2.88 -16.14
N LEU A 50 -23.72 3.34 -17.38
CA LEU A 50 -24.72 4.24 -17.93
C LEU A 50 -25.60 3.46 -18.89
N ARG A 51 -26.89 3.73 -18.80
CA ARG A 51 -27.90 3.21 -19.71
C ARG A 51 -28.75 4.35 -20.22
N ASP A 52 -28.86 4.46 -21.53
CA ASP A 52 -29.83 5.34 -22.17
C ASP A 52 -31.18 4.62 -22.22
N ASN A 53 -32.16 5.10 -21.45
CA ASN A 53 -33.44 4.42 -21.22
C ASN A 53 -34.23 4.27 -22.51
N GLY A 54 -34.20 5.27 -23.40
CA GLY A 54 -34.91 5.26 -24.68
C GLY A 54 -34.38 4.24 -25.68
N SER A 55 -33.06 4.07 -25.75
CA SER A 55 -32.42 3.19 -26.76
C SER A 55 -32.10 1.78 -26.28
N GLY A 56 -31.98 1.53 -24.98
CA GLY A 56 -31.44 0.25 -24.49
C GLY A 56 -29.93 0.23 -24.32
N ALA A 57 -29.23 1.26 -24.81
CA ALA A 57 -27.78 1.24 -24.93
C ALA A 57 -27.09 1.37 -23.57
N THR A 58 -26.13 0.48 -23.30
CA THR A 58 -25.31 0.49 -22.08
C THR A 58 -23.83 0.73 -22.40
N TRP A 59 -23.12 1.42 -21.50
CA TRP A 59 -21.67 1.63 -21.54
C TRP A 59 -21.13 1.97 -20.14
N SER A 60 -19.80 2.01 -20.00
CA SER A 60 -19.12 2.52 -18.80
C SER A 60 -18.20 3.67 -19.16
N PRO A 61 -18.16 4.77 -18.38
CA PRO A 61 -17.24 5.89 -18.63
C PRO A 61 -15.77 5.49 -18.61
N SER A 62 -15.44 4.46 -17.81
CA SER A 62 -14.12 3.84 -17.71
C SER A 62 -13.77 2.87 -18.84
N TRP A 63 -14.58 2.82 -19.90
CA TRP A 63 -14.53 1.82 -20.98
C TRP A 63 -14.76 0.38 -20.50
N GLN A 64 -13.86 -0.18 -19.69
CA GLN A 64 -14.15 -1.41 -18.95
C GLN A 64 -15.17 -1.14 -17.84
N PRO A 65 -16.01 -2.14 -17.52
CA PRO A 65 -15.96 -3.53 -17.98
C PRO A 65 -16.75 -3.79 -19.27
N VAL A 66 -17.67 -2.90 -19.65
CA VAL A 66 -18.58 -3.10 -20.80
C VAL A 66 -17.82 -3.17 -22.13
N ARG A 67 -16.72 -2.41 -22.26
CA ARG A 67 -15.84 -2.35 -23.43
C ARG A 67 -16.54 -1.93 -24.73
N ARG A 68 -17.66 -1.21 -24.62
CA ARG A 68 -18.28 -0.54 -25.76
C ARG A 68 -17.37 0.60 -26.24
N ALA A 69 -17.33 0.83 -27.55
CA ALA A 69 -16.61 1.96 -28.12
C ALA A 69 -17.16 3.28 -27.54
N LEU A 70 -16.25 4.14 -27.11
CA LEU A 70 -16.53 5.50 -26.65
C LEU A 70 -16.12 6.49 -27.75
N ASP A 71 -16.86 7.59 -27.85
CA ASP A 71 -16.57 8.69 -28.78
C ASP A 71 -15.28 9.42 -28.38
N ALA A 72 -15.06 9.53 -27.06
CA ALA A 72 -13.84 10.05 -26.47
C ALA A 72 -13.57 9.37 -25.12
N TYR A 73 -12.29 9.23 -24.78
CA TYR A 73 -11.87 8.67 -23.50
C TYR A 73 -10.59 9.35 -23.02
N THR A 74 -10.54 9.72 -21.73
CA THR A 74 -9.33 10.21 -21.07
C THR A 74 -9.21 9.67 -19.65
N CYS A 75 -7.98 9.44 -19.20
CA CYS A 75 -7.66 9.20 -17.80
C CYS A 75 -6.50 10.11 -17.39
N ARG A 76 -6.66 10.79 -16.26
CA ARG A 76 -5.64 11.67 -15.66
C ARG A 76 -5.35 11.18 -14.26
N HIS A 77 -4.18 10.59 -14.07
CA HIS A 77 -3.65 10.32 -12.74
C HIS A 77 -2.95 11.58 -12.22
N GLY A 78 -3.42 12.09 -11.10
CA GLY A 78 -2.79 13.18 -10.35
C GLY A 78 -2.33 12.70 -8.98
N MET A 79 -1.92 13.64 -8.13
CA MET A 79 -1.33 13.32 -6.84
C MET A 79 -2.44 12.99 -5.84
N GLY A 80 -2.63 11.71 -5.54
CA GLY A 80 -3.69 11.21 -4.65
C GLY A 80 -5.10 11.20 -5.26
N TYR A 81 -5.26 11.48 -6.55
CA TYR A 81 -6.54 11.46 -7.25
C TYR A 81 -6.44 10.93 -8.69
N THR A 82 -7.56 10.47 -9.24
CA THR A 82 -7.68 10.07 -10.64
C THR A 82 -8.97 10.63 -11.24
N ILE A 83 -8.91 11.17 -12.46
CA ILE A 83 -10.09 11.59 -13.22
C ILE A 83 -10.20 10.72 -14.46
N ILE A 84 -11.34 10.06 -14.64
CA ILE A 84 -11.67 9.26 -15.82
C ILE A 84 -12.86 9.91 -16.51
N SER A 85 -12.74 10.19 -17.80
CA SER A 85 -13.84 10.72 -18.61
C SER A 85 -14.08 9.85 -19.83
N GLY A 86 -15.35 9.53 -20.08
CA GLY A 86 -15.81 8.80 -21.25
C GLY A 86 -17.04 9.47 -21.85
N THR A 87 -17.04 9.67 -23.17
CA THR A 87 -18.20 10.18 -23.92
C THR A 87 -18.77 9.06 -24.78
N SER A 88 -20.08 8.87 -24.75
CA SER A 88 -20.78 7.97 -25.67
C SER A 88 -22.15 8.51 -26.01
N GLN A 89 -22.49 8.52 -27.31
CA GLN A 89 -23.80 8.92 -27.81
C GLN A 89 -24.20 10.31 -27.32
N GLY A 90 -23.26 11.26 -27.32
CA GLY A 90 -23.49 12.64 -26.88
C GLY A 90 -23.73 12.79 -25.37
N ILE A 91 -23.40 11.79 -24.55
CA ILE A 91 -23.37 11.91 -23.09
C ILE A 91 -21.91 11.82 -22.64
N GLU A 92 -21.41 12.88 -22.03
CA GLU A 92 -20.12 12.89 -21.37
C GLU A 92 -20.29 12.53 -19.89
N ALA A 93 -19.44 11.62 -19.41
CA ALA A 93 -19.38 11.23 -18.01
C ALA A 93 -17.94 11.35 -17.51
N GLN A 94 -17.72 12.22 -16.53
CA GLN A 94 -16.43 12.44 -15.89
C GLN A 94 -16.52 12.10 -14.41
N THR A 95 -15.67 11.18 -13.95
CA THR A 95 -15.60 10.78 -12.55
C THR A 95 -14.24 11.13 -11.95
N ARG A 96 -14.25 11.91 -10.87
CA ARG A 96 -13.08 12.19 -10.03
C ARG A 96 -13.08 11.25 -8.82
N TYR A 97 -12.02 10.48 -8.69
CA TYR A 97 -11.77 9.53 -7.61
C TYR A 97 -10.65 10.04 -6.71
N PHE A 98 -10.89 10.17 -5.41
CA PHE A 98 -9.86 10.54 -4.44
C PHE A 98 -10.24 10.15 -3.02
N VAL A 99 -9.26 10.15 -2.13
CA VAL A 99 -9.45 9.96 -0.68
C VAL A 99 -9.14 11.30 -0.02
N PRO A 100 -10.10 11.94 0.67
CA PRO A 100 -9.84 13.18 1.40
C PRO A 100 -8.77 13.01 2.47
N LEU A 101 -8.10 14.11 2.80
CA LEU A 101 -7.11 14.13 3.88
C LEU A 101 -7.76 13.76 5.21
N ASN A 102 -7.10 12.88 5.97
CA ASN A 102 -7.52 12.45 7.31
C ASN A 102 -8.90 11.77 7.36
N GLU A 103 -9.36 11.19 6.26
CA GLU A 103 -10.62 10.47 6.20
C GLU A 103 -10.42 9.02 5.76
N ASN A 104 -11.33 8.16 6.23
CA ASN A 104 -11.32 6.74 5.92
C ASN A 104 -12.34 6.38 4.82
N LEU A 105 -12.41 7.19 3.77
CA LEU A 105 -13.36 7.03 2.68
C LEU A 105 -12.79 7.47 1.33
N GLU A 106 -13.28 6.83 0.28
CA GLU A 106 -13.01 7.15 -1.10
C GLU A 106 -14.25 7.80 -1.72
N ILE A 107 -14.06 8.95 -2.37
CA ILE A 107 -15.10 9.71 -3.06
C ILE A 107 -15.06 9.41 -4.55
N TRP A 108 -16.22 9.17 -5.15
CA TRP A 108 -16.42 9.16 -6.60
C TRP A 108 -17.38 10.29 -6.97
N GLN A 109 -16.83 11.38 -7.47
CA GLN A 109 -17.61 12.54 -7.90
C GLN A 109 -17.86 12.43 -9.40
N LEU A 110 -19.05 11.93 -9.78
CA LEU A 110 -19.50 11.77 -11.16
C LEU A 110 -20.19 13.05 -11.64
N SER A 111 -19.77 13.59 -12.78
CA SER A 111 -20.46 14.64 -13.52
C SER A 111 -20.95 14.09 -14.86
N LEU A 112 -22.25 14.20 -15.12
CA LEU A 112 -22.89 13.79 -16.36
C LEU A 112 -23.36 15.01 -17.13
N THR A 113 -22.91 15.17 -18.37
CA THR A 113 -23.26 16.28 -19.25
C THR A 113 -23.97 15.77 -20.50
N ASN A 114 -25.13 16.33 -20.81
CA ASN A 114 -25.85 16.05 -22.05
C ASN A 114 -25.38 16.98 -23.17
N LEU A 115 -24.61 16.44 -24.12
CA LEU A 115 -24.10 17.16 -25.29
C LEU A 115 -25.04 17.05 -26.50
N ARG A 116 -26.21 16.44 -26.34
CA ARG A 116 -27.23 16.32 -27.41
C ARG A 116 -28.07 17.59 -27.49
N GLU A 117 -28.75 17.75 -28.61
CA GLU A 117 -29.78 18.79 -28.81
C GLU A 117 -31.15 18.39 -28.21
N SER A 118 -31.30 17.15 -27.75
CA SER A 118 -32.52 16.62 -27.13
C SER A 118 -32.29 16.25 -25.67
N ALA A 119 -33.37 16.18 -24.87
CA ALA A 119 -33.29 15.63 -23.52
C ALA A 119 -32.77 14.18 -23.54
N ALA A 120 -32.03 13.81 -22.50
CA ALA A 120 -31.53 12.47 -22.28
C ALA A 120 -32.15 11.90 -21.01
N ASP A 121 -32.71 10.69 -21.12
CA ASP A 121 -33.23 9.93 -19.99
C ASP A 121 -32.29 8.74 -19.73
N LEU A 122 -31.60 8.79 -18.60
CA LEU A 122 -30.47 7.92 -18.28
C LEU A 122 -30.70 7.19 -16.96
N SER A 123 -30.22 5.96 -16.89
CA SER A 123 -30.01 5.24 -15.65
C SER A 123 -28.51 5.10 -15.37
N VAL A 124 -28.12 5.36 -14.13
CA VAL A 124 -26.76 5.19 -13.61
C VAL A 124 -26.77 4.05 -12.60
N PHE A 125 -25.92 3.04 -12.80
CA PHE A 125 -25.71 1.97 -11.83
C PHE A 125 -24.27 2.02 -11.32
N SER A 126 -24.09 2.19 -10.01
CA SER A 126 -22.77 2.06 -9.38
C SER A 126 -22.49 0.61 -9.01
N LEU A 127 -21.22 0.19 -8.93
CA LEU A 127 -20.87 -1.14 -8.46
C LEU A 127 -19.52 -1.15 -7.75
N VAL A 128 -19.52 -1.68 -6.53
CA VAL A 128 -18.34 -2.25 -5.86
C VAL A 128 -18.59 -3.73 -5.55
N GLU A 129 -17.56 -4.57 -5.69
CA GLU A 129 -17.58 -5.94 -5.15
C GLU A 129 -16.82 -5.94 -3.82
N PHE A 130 -17.49 -6.31 -2.72
CA PHE A 130 -16.83 -6.33 -1.41
C PHE A 130 -15.91 -7.55 -1.29
N ASN A 131 -14.75 -7.33 -0.66
CA ASN A 131 -13.90 -8.38 -0.14
C ASN A 131 -14.36 -8.73 1.27
N LEU A 132 -14.19 -9.98 1.71
CA LEU A 132 -14.56 -10.42 3.05
C LEU A 132 -13.46 -10.11 4.09
N TRP A 133 -12.87 -8.91 3.97
CA TRP A 133 -11.84 -8.31 4.81
C TRP A 133 -10.47 -8.97 4.80
N ASP A 134 -10.36 -10.24 5.21
CA ASP A 134 -9.11 -11.00 5.09
C ASP A 134 -9.00 -11.52 3.67
N ALA A 135 -8.17 -10.86 2.87
CA ALA A 135 -8.01 -11.15 1.46
C ALA A 135 -7.52 -12.58 1.18
N TYR A 136 -6.78 -13.20 2.12
CA TYR A 136 -6.35 -14.59 1.97
C TYR A 136 -7.51 -15.56 2.20
N ASP A 137 -8.30 -15.36 3.26
CA ASP A 137 -9.50 -16.17 3.50
C ASP A 137 -10.50 -16.02 2.34
N ASP A 138 -10.73 -14.79 1.88
CA ASP A 138 -11.62 -14.44 0.78
C ASP A 138 -11.39 -15.28 -0.49
N MET A 139 -10.12 -15.57 -0.81
CA MET A 139 -9.74 -16.29 -2.03
C MET A 139 -9.47 -17.78 -1.84
N THR A 140 -9.51 -18.31 -0.62
CA THR A 140 -9.15 -19.71 -0.34
C THR A 140 -10.22 -20.52 0.41
N ASN A 141 -11.05 -19.88 1.23
CA ASN A 141 -11.89 -20.57 2.22
C ASN A 141 -13.40 -20.57 1.88
N TYR A 142 -13.73 -20.86 0.62
CA TYR A 142 -15.11 -20.83 0.11
C TYR A 142 -16.09 -21.72 0.89
N GLN A 143 -15.58 -22.83 1.46
CA GLN A 143 -16.36 -23.75 2.29
C GLN A 143 -17.08 -23.03 3.43
N ARG A 144 -16.39 -22.08 4.08
CA ARG A 144 -16.95 -21.23 5.12
C ARG A 144 -17.53 -19.96 4.52
N ASN A 145 -16.75 -19.22 3.75
CA ASN A 145 -17.00 -17.80 3.54
C ASN A 145 -18.16 -17.49 2.56
N PHE A 146 -18.64 -18.47 1.79
CA PHE A 146 -19.91 -18.35 1.07
C PHE A 146 -21.15 -18.38 1.98
N ASN A 147 -21.00 -18.58 3.29
CA ASN A 147 -22.10 -18.62 4.24
C ASN A 147 -22.09 -17.45 5.25
N ILE A 148 -21.16 -16.50 5.13
CA ILE A 148 -20.95 -15.44 6.14
C ILE A 148 -21.22 -14.02 5.65
N GLY A 149 -21.42 -13.84 4.33
CA GLY A 149 -21.73 -12.54 3.74
C GLY A 149 -22.97 -11.91 4.37
N GLU A 150 -22.82 -10.74 5.00
CA GLU A 150 -23.93 -10.02 5.64
C GLU A 150 -23.89 -8.53 5.29
N VAL A 151 -25.08 -7.97 5.05
CA VAL A 151 -25.27 -6.55 4.73
C VAL A 151 -26.44 -5.95 5.51
N GLU A 152 -26.47 -4.61 5.60
CA GLU A 152 -27.65 -3.82 5.97
C GLU A 152 -27.85 -2.74 4.91
N VAL A 153 -29.11 -2.35 4.66
CA VAL A 153 -29.44 -1.20 3.82
C VAL A 153 -30.36 -0.27 4.60
N GLU A 154 -29.96 0.99 4.73
CA GLU A 154 -30.70 1.99 5.51
C GLU A 154 -30.52 3.37 4.86
N ASP A 155 -31.61 4.09 4.63
CA ASP A 155 -31.59 5.43 4.00
C ASP A 155 -30.82 5.49 2.66
N GLY A 156 -30.85 4.39 1.89
CA GLY A 156 -30.12 4.26 0.62
C GLY A 156 -28.62 3.99 0.76
N VAL A 157 -28.10 3.81 1.98
CA VAL A 157 -26.72 3.42 2.24
C VAL A 157 -26.61 1.91 2.40
N ILE A 158 -25.67 1.30 1.70
CA ILE A 158 -25.36 -0.13 1.80
C ILE A 158 -24.19 -0.33 2.77
N TYR A 159 -24.39 -1.11 3.83
CA TYR A 159 -23.37 -1.46 4.80
C TYR A 159 -22.96 -2.92 4.61
N HIS A 160 -21.68 -3.16 4.32
CA HIS A 160 -21.08 -4.49 4.34
C HIS A 160 -20.54 -4.79 5.74
N LYS A 161 -21.12 -5.79 6.39
CA LYS A 161 -20.91 -6.10 7.81
C LYS A 161 -20.54 -7.57 8.06
N THR A 162 -19.98 -8.24 7.05
CA THR A 162 -19.49 -9.62 7.19
C THR A 162 -18.56 -9.74 8.41
N GLU A 163 -18.84 -10.74 9.26
CA GLU A 163 -18.17 -10.98 10.55
C GLU A 163 -18.27 -9.84 11.59
N TYR A 164 -19.09 -8.81 11.36
CA TYR A 164 -19.36 -7.77 12.37
C TYR A 164 -20.16 -8.30 13.56
N ARG A 165 -20.96 -9.35 13.36
CA ARG A 165 -21.65 -10.06 14.44
C ARG A 165 -20.68 -10.60 15.50
N GLU A 166 -19.44 -10.90 15.10
CA GLU A 166 -18.45 -11.60 15.92
C GLU A 166 -17.28 -10.69 16.34
N ARG A 167 -16.07 -10.96 15.84
CA ARG A 167 -14.80 -10.36 16.28
C ARG A 167 -14.53 -8.98 15.69
N ARG A 168 -15.17 -8.63 14.55
CA ARG A 168 -14.94 -7.35 13.88
C ARG A 168 -15.74 -6.26 14.55
N ASP A 169 -15.10 -5.13 14.73
CA ASP A 169 -15.65 -3.87 15.23
C ASP A 169 -15.80 -2.83 14.11
N HIS A 170 -15.64 -3.26 12.86
CA HIS A 170 -15.69 -2.41 11.68
C HIS A 170 -16.65 -2.88 10.59
N VAL A 171 -17.17 -1.93 9.82
CA VAL A 171 -17.98 -2.13 8.62
C VAL A 171 -17.43 -1.32 7.45
N ALA A 172 -17.79 -1.71 6.23
CA ALA A 172 -17.67 -0.84 5.07
C ALA A 172 -19.05 -0.29 4.74
N TYR A 173 -19.12 0.91 4.18
CA TYR A 173 -20.36 1.49 3.70
C TYR A 173 -20.18 2.05 2.29
N PHE A 174 -21.25 2.01 1.50
CA PHE A 174 -21.33 2.61 0.18
C PHE A 174 -22.61 3.46 0.11
N ALA A 175 -22.44 4.76 -0.13
CA ALA A 175 -23.52 5.74 -0.13
C ALA A 175 -23.58 6.50 -1.46
N CYS A 176 -24.72 7.13 -1.74
CA CYS A 176 -24.98 7.93 -2.93
C CYS A 176 -25.72 9.22 -2.54
N SER A 177 -25.36 10.36 -3.16
CA SER A 177 -26.00 11.66 -2.87
C SER A 177 -27.34 11.85 -3.58
N ALA A 178 -27.60 11.07 -4.62
CA ALA A 178 -28.83 11.16 -5.40
C ALA A 178 -29.94 10.27 -4.82
N PRO A 179 -31.23 10.64 -4.99
CA PRO A 179 -32.34 9.75 -4.73
C PRO A 179 -32.22 8.46 -5.55
N LEU A 180 -32.47 7.32 -4.91
CA LEU A 180 -32.30 6.01 -5.53
C LEU A 180 -33.63 5.51 -6.11
N ALA A 181 -33.57 4.99 -7.33
CA ALA A 181 -34.64 4.17 -7.92
C ALA A 181 -34.59 2.73 -7.41
N GLY A 182 -33.41 2.25 -7.03
CA GLY A 182 -33.21 0.93 -6.44
C GLY A 182 -31.77 0.69 -6.00
N PHE A 183 -31.51 -0.51 -5.50
CA PHE A 183 -30.18 -0.95 -5.11
C PHE A 183 -29.99 -2.45 -5.37
N ASP A 184 -28.77 -2.93 -5.24
CA ASP A 184 -28.49 -4.37 -5.17
C ASP A 184 -27.28 -4.62 -4.27
N THR A 185 -27.38 -5.66 -3.44
CA THR A 185 -26.26 -6.10 -2.61
C THR A 185 -25.78 -7.51 -2.92
N GLN A 186 -26.49 -8.28 -3.78
CA GLN A 186 -26.10 -9.64 -4.16
C GLN A 186 -25.54 -9.67 -5.58
N ARG A 187 -24.29 -10.12 -5.74
CA ARG A 187 -23.59 -10.10 -7.04
C ARG A 187 -24.34 -10.85 -8.14
N GLU A 188 -24.83 -12.05 -7.83
CA GLU A 188 -25.55 -12.90 -8.79
C GLU A 188 -26.86 -12.26 -9.26
N SER A 189 -27.57 -11.55 -8.37
CA SER A 189 -28.81 -10.85 -8.74
C SER A 189 -28.55 -9.66 -9.67
N PHE A 190 -27.47 -8.93 -9.43
CA PHE A 190 -27.08 -7.79 -10.25
C PHE A 190 -26.50 -8.22 -11.62
N LEU A 191 -25.54 -9.14 -11.61
CA LEU A 191 -24.88 -9.62 -12.84
C LEU A 191 -25.81 -10.53 -13.65
N GLY A 192 -26.57 -11.39 -12.97
CA GLY A 192 -27.30 -12.50 -13.58
C GLY A 192 -26.42 -13.73 -13.81
N SER A 193 -27.05 -14.91 -13.80
CA SER A 193 -26.32 -16.17 -13.98
C SER A 193 -25.61 -16.26 -15.31
N TYR A 194 -24.37 -16.79 -15.26
CA TYR A 194 -23.47 -16.97 -16.40
C TYR A 194 -23.07 -15.66 -17.11
N ARG A 195 -23.18 -14.51 -16.44
CA ARG A 195 -22.77 -13.20 -16.96
C ARG A 195 -21.57 -12.65 -16.20
N GLY A 196 -20.80 -11.79 -16.86
CA GLY A 196 -19.69 -11.07 -16.26
C GLY A 196 -20.01 -9.59 -16.03
N PHE A 197 -19.01 -8.84 -15.56
CA PHE A 197 -19.12 -7.41 -15.32
C PHE A 197 -19.43 -6.61 -16.59
N GLU A 198 -19.16 -7.17 -17.77
CA GLU A 198 -19.39 -6.54 -19.08
C GLU A 198 -20.87 -6.45 -19.48
N THR A 199 -21.74 -7.34 -18.97
CA THR A 199 -23.17 -7.39 -19.33
C THR A 199 -24.10 -7.67 -18.14
N PRO A 200 -24.10 -6.83 -17.08
CA PRO A 200 -24.95 -7.06 -15.92
C PRO A 200 -26.44 -7.03 -16.27
N LEU A 201 -27.19 -8.01 -15.76
CA LEU A 201 -28.62 -8.16 -16.03
C LEU A 201 -29.45 -6.97 -15.53
N ALA A 202 -29.14 -6.41 -14.36
CA ALA A 202 -29.83 -5.25 -13.81
C ALA A 202 -29.67 -4.01 -14.72
N VAL A 203 -28.45 -3.79 -15.21
CA VAL A 203 -28.13 -2.70 -16.14
C VAL A 203 -28.84 -2.91 -17.47
N GLU A 204 -28.79 -4.11 -18.06
CA GLU A 204 -29.48 -4.43 -19.32
C GLU A 204 -30.99 -4.14 -19.23
N ARG A 205 -31.63 -4.56 -18.13
CA ARG A 205 -33.06 -4.34 -17.89
C ARG A 205 -33.40 -2.88 -17.60
N GLY A 206 -32.45 -2.12 -17.06
CA GLY A 206 -32.69 -0.76 -16.59
C GLY A 206 -33.39 -0.71 -15.24
N GLU A 207 -33.27 -1.77 -14.43
CA GLU A 207 -33.95 -1.89 -13.14
C GLU A 207 -33.09 -2.71 -12.16
N SER A 208 -32.89 -2.19 -10.96
CA SER A 208 -32.26 -2.91 -9.85
C SER A 208 -33.21 -3.92 -9.21
N SER A 209 -32.69 -5.03 -8.69
CA SER A 209 -33.55 -6.08 -8.10
C SER A 209 -33.86 -5.88 -6.61
N ASN A 210 -33.30 -4.86 -5.97
CA ASN A 210 -33.39 -4.60 -4.53
C ASN A 210 -32.94 -5.82 -3.71
N SER A 211 -31.92 -6.52 -4.21
CA SER A 211 -31.41 -7.73 -3.58
C SER A 211 -30.73 -7.45 -2.25
N ILE A 212 -30.95 -8.34 -1.28
CA ILE A 212 -30.27 -8.38 0.02
C ILE A 212 -29.40 -9.64 0.06
N ALA A 213 -28.11 -9.48 0.36
CA ALA A 213 -27.14 -10.56 0.38
C ALA A 213 -27.23 -11.37 1.67
N HIS A 214 -27.21 -12.69 1.52
CA HIS A 214 -27.07 -13.67 2.59
C HIS A 214 -26.05 -14.71 2.14
N GLY A 215 -24.82 -14.61 2.63
CA GLY A 215 -23.69 -15.40 2.13
C GLY A 215 -23.18 -14.92 0.76
N TRP A 216 -22.55 -15.83 0.03
CA TRP A 216 -22.03 -15.65 -1.33
C TRP A 216 -21.13 -14.41 -1.47
N GLN A 217 -21.40 -13.55 -2.45
CA GLN A 217 -20.57 -12.39 -2.77
C GLN A 217 -21.37 -11.09 -2.62
N PRO A 218 -21.25 -10.41 -1.47
CA PRO A 218 -21.82 -9.08 -1.27
C PRO A 218 -21.23 -8.06 -2.27
N ILE A 219 -22.09 -7.19 -2.78
CA ILE A 219 -21.75 -6.02 -3.59
C ILE A 219 -22.41 -4.77 -3.00
N GLY A 220 -22.02 -3.60 -3.48
CA GLY A 220 -22.76 -2.37 -3.29
C GLY A 220 -23.12 -1.79 -4.64
N SER A 221 -24.42 -1.73 -4.96
CA SER A 221 -24.93 -1.11 -6.19
C SER A 221 -26.11 -0.22 -5.90
N HIS A 222 -26.08 1.00 -6.46
CA HIS A 222 -27.16 1.97 -6.42
C HIS A 222 -27.64 2.20 -7.86
N HIS A 223 -28.95 2.35 -8.05
CA HIS A 223 -29.57 2.73 -9.32
C HIS A 223 -30.15 4.13 -9.18
N VAL A 224 -29.69 5.06 -10.00
CA VAL A 224 -30.14 6.46 -10.05
C VAL A 224 -30.71 6.76 -11.44
N GLU A 225 -31.92 7.31 -11.48
CA GLU A 225 -32.53 7.84 -12.70
C GLU A 225 -32.19 9.32 -12.87
N VAL A 226 -31.78 9.71 -14.07
CA VAL A 226 -31.33 11.06 -14.39
C VAL A 226 -31.91 11.49 -15.72
N THR A 227 -32.74 12.53 -15.69
CA THR A 227 -33.11 13.28 -16.89
C THR A 227 -32.26 14.54 -17.00
N LEU A 228 -31.60 14.73 -18.16
CA LEU A 228 -30.78 15.90 -18.48
C LEU A 228 -31.36 16.64 -19.69
N GLN A 229 -31.61 17.94 -19.55
CA GLN A 229 -31.89 18.81 -20.69
C GLN A 229 -30.64 19.01 -21.57
N PRO A 230 -30.79 19.46 -22.83
CA PRO A 230 -29.65 19.82 -23.68
C PRO A 230 -28.69 20.78 -22.96
N GLY A 231 -27.41 20.41 -22.87
CA GLY A 231 -26.38 21.19 -22.18
C GLY A 231 -26.41 21.12 -20.64
N GLU A 232 -27.38 20.42 -20.03
CA GLU A 232 -27.44 20.25 -18.58
C GLU A 232 -26.31 19.32 -18.10
N THR A 233 -25.67 19.72 -17.00
CA THR A 233 -24.77 18.88 -16.24
C THR A 233 -25.37 18.56 -14.87
N ARG A 234 -25.36 17.29 -14.47
CA ARG A 234 -25.73 16.86 -13.11
C ARG A 234 -24.58 16.12 -12.45
N GLN A 235 -24.39 16.40 -11.17
CA GLN A 235 -23.40 15.73 -10.33
C GLN A 235 -24.06 14.67 -9.43
N ILE A 236 -23.38 13.53 -9.27
CA ILE A 236 -23.72 12.46 -8.32
C ILE A 236 -22.45 12.09 -7.56
N ILE A 237 -22.54 11.99 -6.25
CA ILE A 237 -21.41 11.65 -5.37
C ILE A 237 -21.66 10.27 -4.78
N PHE A 238 -20.67 9.40 -4.91
CA PHE A 238 -20.62 8.13 -4.22
C PHE A 238 -19.51 8.14 -3.17
N VAL A 239 -19.74 7.49 -2.04
CA VAL A 239 -18.76 7.41 -0.94
C VAL A 239 -18.60 5.96 -0.52
N LEU A 240 -17.40 5.41 -0.68
CA LEU A 240 -17.00 4.10 -0.16
C LEU A 240 -16.13 4.30 1.08
N GLY A 241 -16.63 3.99 2.27
CA GLY A 241 -15.90 4.24 3.51
C GLY A 241 -15.72 3.02 4.41
N TYR A 242 -14.77 3.17 5.33
CA TYR A 242 -14.48 2.28 6.44
C TYR A 242 -14.91 2.94 7.75
N HIS A 243 -15.56 2.19 8.63
CA HIS A 243 -16.02 2.71 9.92
C HIS A 243 -15.80 1.69 11.03
N GLU A 244 -15.19 2.13 12.14
CA GLU A 244 -15.01 1.36 13.39
C GLU A 244 -15.95 1.90 14.46
N ASN A 245 -16.58 0.99 15.21
CA ASN A 245 -17.29 1.31 16.45
C ASN A 245 -16.53 0.74 17.64
N PRO A 246 -16.58 1.39 18.82
CA PRO A 246 -16.14 0.76 20.07
C PRO A 246 -16.82 -0.60 20.27
N LYS A 247 -16.08 -1.58 20.80
CA LYS A 247 -16.55 -2.97 20.94
C LYS A 247 -17.84 -3.10 21.75
N ASP A 248 -18.00 -2.25 22.76
CA ASP A 248 -19.17 -2.14 23.63
C ASP A 248 -20.36 -1.41 22.99
N GLN A 249 -20.15 -0.75 21.85
CA GLN A 249 -21.15 0.07 21.15
C GLN A 249 -21.35 -0.37 19.70
N LYS A 250 -21.07 -1.64 19.40
CA LYS A 250 -21.20 -2.18 18.05
C LYS A 250 -22.63 -2.15 17.52
N PHE A 251 -23.61 -2.36 18.39
CA PHE A 251 -25.01 -2.54 17.99
C PHE A 251 -25.92 -1.46 18.57
N ASP A 252 -26.88 -1.00 17.77
CA ASP A 252 -27.92 -0.06 18.17
C ASP A 252 -29.29 -0.48 17.59
N PRO A 253 -30.27 -0.91 18.41
CA PRO A 253 -30.19 -1.02 19.87
C PRO A 253 -29.22 -2.14 20.32
N PRO A 254 -28.73 -2.13 21.58
CA PRO A 254 -27.92 -3.21 22.13
C PRO A 254 -28.55 -4.59 21.89
N ASP A 255 -27.72 -5.61 21.69
CA ASP A 255 -28.10 -7.01 21.42
C ASP A 255 -28.90 -7.29 20.12
N SER A 256 -29.18 -6.27 19.31
CA SER A 256 -29.97 -6.43 18.07
C SER A 256 -29.21 -7.02 16.89
N GLN A 257 -27.87 -7.03 16.96
CA GLN A 257 -26.96 -7.24 15.83
C GLN A 257 -27.08 -6.20 14.71
N ILE A 258 -27.91 -5.16 14.85
CA ILE A 258 -28.01 -4.04 13.91
C ILE A 258 -26.83 -3.12 14.15
N VAL A 259 -26.07 -2.80 13.10
CA VAL A 259 -24.88 -1.94 13.23
C VAL A 259 -25.26 -0.59 13.85
N ASN A 260 -24.50 -0.14 14.84
CA ASN A 260 -24.61 1.21 15.35
C ASN A 260 -24.08 2.20 14.30
N LYS A 261 -25.01 2.93 13.66
CA LYS A 261 -24.70 3.87 12.58
C LYS A 261 -24.62 5.33 13.07
N ARG A 262 -24.77 5.59 14.37
CA ARG A 262 -24.90 6.95 14.91
C ARG A 262 -23.71 7.85 14.60
N THR A 263 -22.50 7.30 14.65
CA THR A 263 -21.25 8.03 14.43
C THR A 263 -20.89 8.14 12.94
N VAL A 264 -21.29 7.17 12.12
CA VAL A 264 -20.98 7.19 10.67
C VAL A 264 -21.98 8.03 9.87
N LYS A 265 -23.25 8.11 10.27
CA LYS A 265 -24.28 8.90 9.56
C LYS A 265 -23.88 10.37 9.32
N PRO A 266 -23.37 11.12 10.32
CA PRO A 266 -22.91 12.49 10.09
C PRO A 266 -21.74 12.59 9.10
N VAL A 267 -20.83 11.61 9.10
CA VAL A 267 -19.70 11.56 8.15
C VAL A 267 -20.21 11.34 6.73
N ILE A 268 -21.10 10.36 6.55
CA ILE A 268 -21.75 10.10 5.26
C ILE A 268 -22.47 11.37 4.77
N ALA A 269 -23.35 11.94 5.59
CA ALA A 269 -24.11 13.14 5.20
C ALA A 269 -23.21 14.30 4.79
N ARG A 270 -22.10 14.53 5.51
CA ARG A 270 -21.11 15.56 5.18
C ARG A 270 -20.49 15.33 3.80
N TYR A 271 -20.09 14.11 3.47
CA TYR A 271 -19.40 13.81 2.20
C TYR A 271 -20.33 13.50 1.03
N LEU A 272 -21.65 13.53 1.23
CA LEU A 272 -22.64 13.57 0.15
C LEU A 272 -22.91 15.00 -0.35
N ASP A 273 -22.38 16.04 0.32
CA ASP A 273 -22.48 17.44 -0.09
C ASP A 273 -21.36 17.80 -1.10
N ALA A 274 -21.76 18.28 -2.28
CA ALA A 274 -20.87 18.69 -3.35
C ALA A 274 -19.85 19.76 -2.94
N ALA A 275 -20.26 20.77 -2.18
CA ALA A 275 -19.36 21.85 -1.77
C ALA A 275 -18.29 21.33 -0.80
N VAL A 276 -18.63 20.37 0.05
CA VAL A 276 -17.67 19.70 0.94
C VAL A 276 -16.68 18.85 0.14
N VAL A 277 -17.16 18.11 -0.86
CA VAL A 277 -16.30 17.31 -1.74
C VAL A 277 -15.32 18.19 -2.52
N ASP A 278 -15.78 19.30 -3.10
CA ASP A 278 -14.91 20.22 -3.84
C ASP A 278 -13.85 20.84 -2.91
N ALA A 279 -14.25 21.32 -1.72
CA ALA A 279 -13.31 21.85 -0.74
C ALA A 279 -12.30 20.80 -0.25
N ALA A 280 -12.72 19.53 -0.10
CA ALA A 280 -11.83 18.43 0.27
C ALA A 280 -10.83 18.09 -0.84
N PHE A 281 -11.24 18.22 -2.10
CA PHE A 281 -10.34 18.06 -3.24
C PHE A 281 -9.31 19.19 -3.32
N ASP A 282 -9.74 20.45 -3.14
CA ASP A 282 -8.84 21.60 -3.12
C ASP A 282 -7.81 21.45 -1.98
N ALA A 283 -8.24 21.02 -0.79
CA ALA A 283 -7.33 20.75 0.33
C ALA A 283 -6.31 19.64 0.00
N LEU A 284 -6.70 18.59 -0.73
CA LEU A 284 -5.79 17.55 -1.19
C LEU A 284 -4.75 18.12 -2.19
N CYS A 285 -5.19 18.97 -3.12
CA CYS A 285 -4.30 19.65 -4.06
C CYS A 285 -3.31 20.58 -3.34
N ASP A 286 -3.77 21.34 -2.34
CA ASP A 286 -2.92 22.22 -1.53
C ASP A 286 -1.89 21.42 -0.72
N TYR A 287 -2.31 20.31 -0.12
CA TYR A 287 -1.42 19.39 0.59
C TYR A 287 -0.27 18.90 -0.30
N TRP A 288 -0.60 18.40 -1.50
CA TRP A 288 0.43 17.91 -2.42
C TRP A 288 1.30 19.04 -2.97
N SER A 289 0.72 20.22 -3.25
CA SER A 289 1.47 21.38 -3.67
C SER A 289 2.47 21.84 -2.60
N GLY A 290 2.07 21.80 -1.33
CA GLY A 290 2.93 22.09 -0.19
C GLY A 290 4.10 21.11 -0.08
N LEU A 291 3.85 19.80 -0.17
CA LEU A 291 4.89 18.78 -0.10
C LEU A 291 5.87 18.85 -1.26
N LEU A 292 5.36 18.94 -2.49
CA LEU A 292 6.21 18.99 -3.68
C LEU A 292 6.98 20.31 -3.75
N GLY A 293 6.45 21.40 -3.17
CA GLY A 293 7.11 22.70 -3.10
C GLY A 293 8.37 22.76 -2.25
N ILE A 294 8.66 21.73 -1.44
CA ILE A 294 9.84 21.69 -0.54
C ILE A 294 11.15 21.65 -1.34
N LEU A 295 11.19 20.82 -2.39
CA LEU A 295 12.35 20.70 -3.28
C LEU A 295 11.91 20.86 -4.73
N GLN A 296 12.42 21.91 -5.38
CA GLN A 296 12.16 22.20 -6.78
C GLN A 296 13.46 22.52 -7.50
N VAL A 297 13.62 22.01 -8.72
CA VAL A 297 14.72 22.34 -9.62
C VAL A 297 14.19 22.96 -10.90
N GLN A 298 14.96 23.90 -11.44
CA GLN A 298 14.76 24.46 -12.76
C GLN A 298 16.04 24.24 -13.57
N THR A 299 16.02 23.22 -14.41
CA THR A 299 17.09 22.91 -15.35
C THR A 299 16.63 23.13 -16.79
N PRO A 300 17.54 23.16 -17.78
CA PRO A 300 17.15 23.19 -19.20
C PRO A 300 16.39 21.93 -19.67
N ASP A 301 16.41 20.84 -18.90
CA ASP A 301 15.71 19.60 -19.24
C ASP A 301 14.39 19.48 -18.48
N GLU A 302 13.28 19.56 -19.22
CA GLU A 302 11.94 19.42 -18.65
C GLU A 302 11.71 18.04 -18.00
N HIS A 303 12.44 17.00 -18.46
CA HIS A 303 12.31 15.64 -17.96
C HIS A 303 12.93 15.50 -16.57
N THR A 304 14.12 16.07 -16.37
CA THR A 304 14.72 16.22 -15.05
C THR A 304 13.80 17.00 -14.11
N ASN A 305 13.27 18.14 -14.57
CA ASN A 305 12.37 18.97 -13.75
C ASN A 305 11.13 18.18 -13.31
N ARG A 306 10.40 17.52 -14.23
CA ARG A 306 9.19 16.75 -13.85
C ARG A 306 9.49 15.56 -12.93
N MET A 307 10.65 14.92 -13.04
CA MET A 307 10.99 13.79 -12.18
C MET A 307 11.31 14.26 -10.77
N VAL A 308 12.19 15.25 -10.62
CA VAL A 308 12.59 15.77 -9.31
C VAL A 308 11.41 16.48 -8.63
N ASN A 309 10.69 17.32 -9.37
CA ASN A 309 9.68 18.22 -8.80
C ASN A 309 8.33 17.55 -8.53
N ILE A 310 8.05 16.40 -9.16
CA ILE A 310 6.72 15.77 -9.10
C ILE A 310 6.83 14.27 -8.91
N TRP A 311 7.25 13.54 -9.95
CA TRP A 311 6.96 12.10 -10.02
C TRP A 311 7.79 11.26 -9.07
N ASN A 312 9.07 11.60 -8.87
CA ASN A 312 9.93 10.87 -7.94
C ASN A 312 9.49 11.10 -6.49
N ALA A 313 9.26 12.37 -6.10
CA ALA A 313 8.76 12.72 -4.78
C ALA A 313 7.39 12.08 -4.47
N TYR A 314 6.47 12.12 -5.45
CA TYR A 314 5.19 11.42 -5.35
C TYR A 314 5.36 9.92 -5.12
N GLN A 315 6.26 9.28 -5.89
CA GLN A 315 6.55 7.86 -5.74
C GLN A 315 7.17 7.53 -4.37
N CYS A 316 8.07 8.37 -3.84
CA CYS A 316 8.65 8.19 -2.50
C CYS A 316 7.59 8.26 -1.38
N MET A 317 6.58 9.14 -1.50
CA MET A 317 5.43 9.13 -0.57
C MET A 317 4.62 7.83 -0.70
N VAL A 318 4.40 7.35 -1.93
CA VAL A 318 3.69 6.08 -2.15
C VAL A 318 4.45 4.90 -1.55
N THR A 319 5.77 4.78 -1.78
CA THR A 319 6.56 3.68 -1.21
C THR A 319 6.64 3.78 0.31
N PHE A 320 6.77 4.98 0.88
CA PHE A 320 6.71 5.15 2.33
C PHE A 320 5.39 4.63 2.93
N ASN A 321 4.26 4.90 2.28
CA ASN A 321 2.94 4.44 2.73
C ASN A 321 2.71 2.94 2.49
N MET A 322 3.06 2.45 1.30
CA MET A 322 2.70 1.10 0.81
C MET A 322 3.79 0.06 1.08
N SER A 323 5.00 0.48 1.36
CA SER A 323 6.22 -0.33 1.30
C SER A 323 6.22 -1.19 0.03
N ARG A 324 6.20 -2.52 0.15
CA ARG A 324 6.06 -3.48 -0.95
C ARG A 324 4.81 -4.35 -0.77
N SER A 325 3.80 -3.85 -0.05
CA SER A 325 2.61 -4.63 0.33
C SER A 325 1.65 -4.87 -0.84
N ALA A 326 1.28 -3.82 -1.57
CA ALA A 326 0.18 -3.87 -2.54
C ALA A 326 0.45 -3.04 -3.81
N SER A 327 0.36 -3.68 -4.98
CA SER A 327 0.43 -3.07 -6.31
C SER A 327 -0.39 -3.91 -7.30
N PHE A 328 -0.19 -3.79 -8.60
CA PHE A 328 -0.77 -4.75 -9.58
C PHE A 328 0.05 -6.05 -9.71
N TYR A 329 1.15 -6.15 -8.97
CA TYR A 329 2.03 -7.31 -8.93
C TYR A 329 2.13 -7.87 -7.52
N GLU A 330 2.35 -7.00 -6.53
CA GLU A 330 2.34 -7.36 -5.11
C GLU A 330 0.90 -7.51 -4.63
N SER A 331 0.52 -8.71 -4.21
CA SER A 331 -0.90 -9.10 -4.07
C SER A 331 -1.62 -8.51 -2.85
N GLY A 332 -0.91 -7.83 -1.95
CA GLY A 332 -1.45 -7.38 -0.67
C GLY A 332 -1.75 -8.53 0.28
N VAL A 333 -1.05 -9.66 0.19
CA VAL A 333 -1.27 -10.84 1.05
C VAL A 333 0.01 -11.29 1.77
N GLY A 334 1.08 -11.59 1.03
CA GLY A 334 2.27 -12.25 1.58
C GLY A 334 3.32 -11.31 2.19
N ARG A 335 3.32 -10.04 1.79
CA ARG A 335 4.32 -9.03 2.18
C ARG A 335 3.72 -7.96 3.08
N GLY A 336 4.42 -7.67 4.18
CA GLY A 336 4.16 -6.54 5.07
C GLY A 336 5.00 -5.32 4.71
N MET A 337 5.52 -4.63 5.73
CA MET A 337 6.55 -3.60 5.57
C MET A 337 7.92 -4.24 5.84
N GLY A 338 8.81 -4.22 4.84
CA GLY A 338 10.17 -4.74 4.98
C GLY A 338 11.02 -3.85 5.90
N PHE A 339 11.87 -4.42 6.75
CA PHE A 339 12.74 -3.65 7.64
C PHE A 339 13.72 -2.79 6.82
N ARG A 340 14.49 -3.44 5.94
CA ARG A 340 15.36 -2.78 4.97
C ARG A 340 14.62 -1.83 4.04
N ASP A 341 13.46 -2.23 3.52
CA ASP A 341 12.69 -1.40 2.57
C ASP A 341 12.21 -0.11 3.24
N SER A 342 11.68 -0.20 4.47
CA SER A 342 11.17 0.95 5.21
C SER A 342 12.27 1.94 5.56
N ASN A 343 13.47 1.46 5.92
CA ASN A 343 14.62 2.30 6.20
C ASN A 343 15.15 3.01 4.93
N GLN A 344 15.21 2.31 3.79
CA GLN A 344 15.59 2.95 2.51
C GLN A 344 14.54 3.95 2.03
N ASP A 345 13.25 3.64 2.20
CA ASP A 345 12.16 4.53 1.82
C ASP A 345 12.19 5.85 2.64
N VAL A 346 12.67 5.82 3.90
CA VAL A 346 12.91 7.04 4.71
C VAL A 346 13.89 8.00 4.04
N LEU A 347 14.94 7.50 3.38
CA LEU A 347 15.98 8.35 2.75
C LEU A 347 15.39 9.29 1.68
N GLY A 348 14.43 8.81 0.89
CA GLY A 348 13.75 9.61 -0.15
C GLY A 348 12.53 10.38 0.36
N PHE A 349 12.09 10.14 1.59
CA PHE A 349 10.83 10.64 2.13
C PHE A 349 11.01 11.73 3.19
N VAL A 350 12.10 11.69 3.95
CA VAL A 350 12.26 12.45 5.20
C VAL A 350 12.02 13.96 5.03
N HIS A 351 12.52 14.56 3.96
CA HIS A 351 12.35 15.99 3.67
C HIS A 351 10.88 16.41 3.48
N MET A 352 10.00 15.50 3.06
CA MET A 352 8.60 15.80 2.83
C MET A 352 7.78 15.82 4.12
N VAL A 353 7.92 14.79 4.96
CA VAL A 353 7.15 14.69 6.22
C VAL A 353 8.02 14.11 7.35
N PRO A 354 8.93 14.91 7.94
CA PRO A 354 9.90 14.40 8.91
C PRO A 354 9.26 13.75 10.14
N ALA A 355 8.14 14.30 10.63
CA ALA A 355 7.43 13.73 11.78
C ALA A 355 6.97 12.28 11.55
N ARG A 356 6.57 11.93 10.32
CA ARG A 356 6.19 10.55 9.96
C ARG A 356 7.41 9.66 9.75
N ALA A 357 8.50 10.21 9.24
CA ALA A 357 9.78 9.48 9.17
C ALA A 357 10.26 9.09 10.57
N ARG A 358 10.15 9.99 11.54
CA ARG A 358 10.44 9.74 12.96
C ARG A 358 9.62 8.58 13.52
N GLU A 359 8.29 8.63 13.35
CA GLU A 359 7.41 7.53 13.78
C GLU A 359 7.81 6.20 13.12
N ARG A 360 8.07 6.20 11.81
CA ARG A 360 8.46 5.00 11.06
C ARG A 360 9.77 4.39 11.58
N ILE A 361 10.76 5.22 11.87
CA ILE A 361 12.04 4.77 12.44
C ILE A 361 11.80 4.05 13.77
N LEU A 362 11.03 4.66 14.67
CA LEU A 362 10.74 4.08 15.99
C LEU A 362 9.93 2.79 15.87
N ASP A 363 8.92 2.75 15.00
CA ASP A 363 8.13 1.55 14.71
C ASP A 363 9.02 0.41 14.18
N THR A 364 9.96 0.72 13.29
CA THR A 364 10.86 -0.26 12.68
C THR A 364 11.87 -0.77 13.70
N ALA A 365 12.51 0.14 14.45
CA ALA A 365 13.44 -0.19 15.53
C ALA A 365 12.79 -1.03 16.63
N ALA A 366 11.49 -0.81 16.92
CA ALA A 366 10.75 -1.60 17.90
C ALA A 366 10.66 -3.10 17.54
N THR A 367 10.89 -3.46 16.28
CA THR A 367 10.91 -4.85 15.80
C THR A 367 12.31 -5.48 15.82
N GLN A 368 13.35 -4.74 16.21
CA GLN A 368 14.69 -5.29 16.29
C GLN A 368 14.79 -6.36 17.38
N LEU A 369 15.61 -7.38 17.14
CA LEU A 369 15.95 -8.43 18.11
C LEU A 369 17.01 -7.91 19.09
N GLU A 370 17.04 -8.40 20.33
CA GLU A 370 18.07 -8.02 21.32
C GLU A 370 19.50 -8.34 20.86
N THR A 371 19.66 -9.30 19.94
CA THR A 371 20.96 -9.64 19.35
C THR A 371 21.50 -8.56 18.40
N GLY A 372 20.67 -7.59 18.00
CA GLY A 372 20.94 -6.58 16.99
C GLY A 372 20.39 -6.91 15.60
N GLY A 373 20.03 -8.18 15.35
CA GLY A 373 19.32 -8.59 14.13
C GLY A 373 17.90 -8.03 14.06
N ALA A 374 17.20 -8.22 12.95
CA ALA A 374 15.82 -7.76 12.81
C ALA A 374 14.91 -8.85 12.23
N TYR A 375 13.61 -8.74 12.49
CA TYR A 375 12.62 -9.37 11.61
C TYR A 375 12.73 -8.74 10.23
N HIS A 376 12.77 -9.56 9.17
CA HIS A 376 12.94 -9.05 7.81
C HIS A 376 11.73 -8.23 7.33
N GLN A 377 10.54 -8.51 7.87
CA GLN A 377 9.34 -7.69 7.68
C GLN A 377 8.50 -7.60 8.95
N TYR A 378 7.63 -6.60 9.02
CA TYR A 378 6.60 -6.47 10.04
C TYR A 378 5.21 -6.22 9.45
N GLN A 379 4.17 -6.60 10.17
CA GLN A 379 2.78 -6.47 9.72
C GLN A 379 2.29 -5.02 9.91
N PRO A 380 1.75 -4.36 8.85
CA PRO A 380 1.32 -2.97 8.93
C PRO A 380 0.28 -2.69 10.02
N LEU A 381 -0.72 -3.56 10.17
CA LEU A 381 -1.80 -3.35 11.13
C LEU A 381 -1.35 -3.41 12.60
N THR A 382 -0.46 -4.36 12.91
CA THR A 382 -0.07 -4.66 14.30
C THR A 382 1.26 -4.06 14.70
N LYS A 383 2.03 -3.54 13.73
CA LYS A 383 3.41 -3.06 13.91
C LYS A 383 4.34 -4.13 14.53
N ARG A 384 4.06 -5.41 14.29
CA ARG A 384 4.85 -6.55 14.83
C ARG A 384 5.62 -7.26 13.74
N GLY A 385 6.86 -7.64 14.07
CA GLY A 385 7.69 -8.49 13.21
C GLY A 385 7.01 -9.80 12.82
N ASN A 386 7.31 -10.30 11.62
CA ASN A 386 6.71 -11.51 11.06
C ASN A 386 7.77 -12.42 10.42
N ASP A 387 7.88 -13.64 10.91
CA ASP A 387 8.79 -14.67 10.39
C ASP A 387 8.36 -15.30 9.06
N ALA A 388 7.20 -14.93 8.50
CA ALA A 388 6.66 -15.53 7.28
C ALA A 388 7.54 -15.38 6.03
N VAL A 389 8.48 -14.41 6.03
CA VAL A 389 9.49 -14.23 4.95
C VAL A 389 10.90 -14.56 5.45
N GLY A 390 11.02 -15.15 6.64
CA GLY A 390 12.28 -15.49 7.28
C GLY A 390 12.87 -14.35 8.11
N GLY A 391 14.03 -14.65 8.69
CA GLY A 391 14.94 -13.72 9.34
C GLY A 391 16.39 -14.10 9.00
N ASN A 392 17.36 -13.47 9.68
CA ASN A 392 18.80 -13.68 9.45
C ASN A 392 19.29 -13.16 8.07
N PHE A 393 18.71 -12.06 7.60
CA PHE A 393 19.26 -11.25 6.50
C PHE A 393 20.23 -10.24 7.12
N ASN A 394 21.53 -10.44 6.91
CA ASN A 394 22.53 -9.81 7.77
C ASN A 394 22.81 -8.35 7.40
N ASP A 395 22.25 -7.84 6.31
CA ASP A 395 22.30 -6.42 5.95
C ASP A 395 21.22 -5.57 6.65
N ASP A 396 20.09 -6.19 7.04
CA ASP A 396 18.93 -5.51 7.62
C ASP A 396 19.30 -4.49 8.71
N PRO A 397 20.10 -4.84 9.75
CA PRO A 397 20.35 -3.93 10.87
C PRO A 397 21.03 -2.61 10.48
N LEU A 398 21.94 -2.64 9.52
CA LEU A 398 22.74 -1.47 9.13
C LEU A 398 21.87 -0.39 8.46
N TRP A 399 20.76 -0.78 7.83
CA TRP A 399 19.83 0.18 7.23
C TRP A 399 19.17 1.11 8.26
N LEU A 400 18.96 0.64 9.50
CA LEU A 400 18.40 1.48 10.57
C LEU A 400 19.34 2.64 10.92
N VAL A 401 20.64 2.39 10.93
CA VAL A 401 21.66 3.42 11.16
C VAL A 401 21.58 4.50 10.09
N LEU A 402 21.53 4.11 8.81
CA LEU A 402 21.47 5.07 7.70
C LEU A 402 20.17 5.88 7.71
N ALA A 403 19.04 5.26 8.05
CA ALA A 403 17.76 5.95 8.16
C ALA A 403 17.76 7.00 9.28
N VAL A 404 18.31 6.66 10.46
CA VAL A 404 18.42 7.61 11.58
C VAL A 404 19.40 8.73 11.27
N ALA A 405 20.55 8.41 10.65
CA ALA A 405 21.51 9.42 10.23
C ALA A 405 20.90 10.40 9.23
N ALA A 406 20.22 9.91 8.19
CA ALA A 406 19.52 10.75 7.22
C ALA A 406 18.42 11.60 7.88
N TYR A 407 17.70 11.04 8.86
CA TYR A 407 16.70 11.77 9.63
C TYR A 407 17.29 12.93 10.43
N ILE A 408 18.38 12.69 11.16
CA ILE A 408 19.06 13.72 11.95
C ILE A 408 19.67 14.78 11.02
N LYS A 409 20.24 14.39 9.88
CA LYS A 409 20.80 15.31 8.88
C LYS A 409 19.74 16.25 8.30
N GLU A 410 18.53 15.75 8.05
CA GLU A 410 17.43 16.56 7.53
C GLU A 410 16.84 17.50 8.60
N THR A 411 16.70 17.03 9.85
CA THR A 411 15.86 17.70 10.85
C THR A 411 16.63 18.42 11.97
N GLY A 412 17.84 17.95 12.29
CA GLY A 412 18.52 18.30 13.52
C GLY A 412 17.84 17.80 14.79
N ASP A 413 16.82 16.92 14.72
CA ASP A 413 16.18 16.32 15.90
C ASP A 413 17.06 15.22 16.49
N TRP A 414 17.97 15.63 17.37
CA TRP A 414 18.85 14.73 18.12
C TRP A 414 18.14 13.98 19.25
N ASP A 415 16.96 14.45 19.68
CA ASP A 415 16.20 13.85 20.79
C ASP A 415 15.66 12.47 20.40
N ILE A 416 15.51 12.18 19.10
CA ILE A 416 15.13 10.84 18.62
C ILE A 416 16.05 9.73 19.15
N LEU A 417 17.34 10.03 19.38
CA LEU A 417 18.32 9.06 19.88
C LEU A 417 18.06 8.62 21.32
N ASP A 418 17.34 9.44 22.09
CA ASP A 418 17.02 9.19 23.50
C ASP A 418 15.63 8.56 23.68
N GLU A 419 14.86 8.41 22.60
CA GLU A 419 13.54 7.79 22.63
C GLU A 419 13.61 6.34 23.14
N PRO A 420 12.77 5.96 24.11
CA PRO A 420 12.70 4.58 24.60
C PRO A 420 12.00 3.69 23.57
N VAL A 421 12.75 2.77 22.97
CA VAL A 421 12.26 1.82 21.97
C VAL A 421 12.41 0.39 22.54
N PRO A 422 11.37 -0.46 22.48
CA PRO A 422 11.46 -1.86 22.93
C PRO A 422 12.17 -2.73 21.90
N TYR A 423 12.79 -3.82 22.32
CA TYR A 423 13.15 -4.93 21.42
C TYR A 423 11.97 -5.89 21.24
N GLU A 424 11.79 -6.41 20.02
CA GLU A 424 10.75 -7.38 19.63
C GLU A 424 9.32 -6.98 20.04
N ASN A 425 9.05 -5.68 20.13
CA ASN A 425 7.81 -5.11 20.67
C ASN A 425 7.44 -5.62 22.08
N LYS A 426 8.42 -6.06 22.88
CA LYS A 426 8.21 -6.60 24.23
C LYS A 426 8.24 -5.46 25.26
N PRO A 427 7.14 -5.19 25.99
CA PRO A 427 7.16 -4.19 27.05
C PRO A 427 8.18 -4.52 28.13
N GLY A 428 8.92 -3.52 28.60
CA GLY A 428 9.96 -3.66 29.62
C GLY A 428 11.38 -3.89 29.07
N THR A 429 11.54 -4.00 27.75
CA THR A 429 12.86 -4.10 27.09
C THR A 429 13.34 -2.76 26.53
N GLU A 430 12.65 -1.66 26.85
CA GLU A 430 12.91 -0.35 26.25
C GLU A 430 14.33 0.15 26.54
N ARG A 431 15.01 0.60 25.49
CA ARG A 431 16.32 1.27 25.52
C ARG A 431 16.28 2.52 24.64
N PRO A 432 17.15 3.51 24.89
CA PRO A 432 17.35 4.61 23.94
C PRO A 432 17.60 4.10 22.53
N LEU A 433 17.06 4.75 21.51
CA LEU A 433 17.29 4.39 20.11
C LEU A 433 18.79 4.31 19.77
N LEU A 434 19.64 5.13 20.40
CA LEU A 434 21.09 5.02 20.24
C LEU A 434 21.63 3.61 20.59
N ASP A 435 21.07 2.93 21.59
CA ASP A 435 21.46 1.57 21.94
C ASP A 435 21.07 0.56 20.87
N HIS A 436 19.93 0.76 20.20
CA HIS A 436 19.52 -0.04 19.04
C HIS A 436 20.54 0.11 17.88
N LEU A 437 21.01 1.33 17.64
CA LEU A 437 22.02 1.59 16.60
C LEU A 437 23.37 0.97 16.94
N ARG A 438 23.81 1.06 18.19
CA ARG A 438 25.02 0.37 18.69
C ARG A 438 24.91 -1.14 18.45
N ARG A 439 23.74 -1.72 18.72
CA ARG A 439 23.47 -3.14 18.44
C ARG A 439 23.51 -3.49 16.96
N CYS A 440 23.06 -2.60 16.07
CA CYS A 440 23.18 -2.81 14.63
C CYS A 440 24.65 -2.97 14.19
N ILE A 441 25.53 -2.07 14.64
CA ILE A 441 26.96 -2.14 14.30
C ILE A 441 27.60 -3.39 14.92
N GLN A 442 27.32 -3.66 16.20
CA GLN A 442 27.87 -4.84 16.89
C GLN A 442 27.40 -6.15 16.26
N TYR A 443 26.16 -6.21 15.75
CA TYR A 443 25.62 -7.40 15.09
C TYR A 443 26.50 -7.87 13.93
N THR A 444 26.99 -6.94 13.11
CA THR A 444 27.89 -7.23 12.00
C THR A 444 29.26 -7.66 12.49
N LEU A 445 29.84 -6.96 13.47
CA LEU A 445 31.16 -7.29 14.05
C LEU A 445 31.19 -8.66 14.75
N ASP A 446 30.07 -9.09 15.33
CA ASP A 446 29.94 -10.42 15.94
C ASP A 446 29.85 -11.55 14.90
N ARG A 447 29.72 -11.23 13.60
CA ARG A 447 29.41 -12.17 12.51
C ARG A 447 30.34 -11.96 11.34
N LEU A 448 31.64 -12.04 11.59
CA LEU A 448 32.66 -12.03 10.54
C LEU A 448 33.05 -13.46 10.15
N GLY A 449 33.32 -13.67 8.87
CA GLY A 449 33.80 -14.94 8.33
C GLY A 449 35.33 -15.03 8.31
N PRO A 450 35.87 -16.06 7.61
CA PRO A 450 37.30 -16.36 7.60
C PRO A 450 38.21 -15.24 7.07
N HIS A 451 37.72 -14.38 6.19
CA HIS A 451 38.47 -13.25 5.65
C HIS A 451 38.27 -11.97 6.46
N GLY A 452 37.48 -12.01 7.55
CA GLY A 452 37.09 -10.83 8.31
C GLY A 452 35.98 -10.01 7.64
N LEU A 453 35.38 -10.52 6.57
CA LEU A 453 34.22 -9.91 5.92
C LEU A 453 32.92 -10.34 6.64
N PRO A 454 31.83 -9.58 6.56
CA PRO A 454 30.58 -9.96 7.21
C PRO A 454 29.98 -11.23 6.61
N LEU A 455 29.54 -12.15 7.48
CA LEU A 455 28.78 -13.32 7.09
C LEU A 455 27.48 -12.88 6.41
N ILE A 456 27.15 -13.49 5.28
CA ILE A 456 25.94 -13.15 4.50
C ILE A 456 24.65 -13.59 5.18
N GLY A 457 24.71 -14.54 6.12
CA GLY A 457 23.51 -15.13 6.73
C GLY A 457 22.66 -15.83 5.68
N ARG A 458 21.38 -15.49 5.60
CA ARG A 458 20.46 -16.03 4.60
C ARG A 458 20.66 -15.41 3.21
N ALA A 459 20.78 -14.10 3.19
CA ALA A 459 21.06 -13.24 2.05
C ALA A 459 21.45 -11.85 2.60
N ASP A 460 22.02 -11.03 1.72
CA ASP A 460 22.12 -9.59 1.94
C ASP A 460 20.98 -8.87 1.18
N TRP A 461 21.19 -7.62 0.76
CA TRP A 461 20.21 -6.85 -0.03
C TRP A 461 19.68 -7.59 -1.27
N ASN A 462 20.48 -8.48 -1.87
CA ASN A 462 19.98 -9.38 -2.90
C ASN A 462 19.37 -10.63 -2.26
N ASP A 463 18.04 -10.61 -2.08
CA ASP A 463 17.27 -11.71 -1.49
C ASP A 463 17.46 -13.06 -2.20
N CYS A 464 17.97 -13.07 -3.44
CA CYS A 464 18.21 -14.28 -4.24
C CYS A 464 19.65 -14.81 -4.14
N LEU A 465 20.56 -14.14 -3.42
CA LEU A 465 21.93 -14.63 -3.20
C LEU A 465 21.99 -15.52 -1.95
N ASN A 466 21.40 -16.70 -2.04
CA ASN A 466 21.21 -17.60 -0.90
C ASN A 466 22.32 -18.65 -0.77
N LEU A 467 23.49 -18.24 -0.30
CA LEU A 467 24.71 -19.07 -0.27
C LEU A 467 24.68 -20.19 0.79
N ASN A 468 23.65 -20.24 1.65
CA ASN A 468 23.50 -21.24 2.71
C ASN A 468 22.22 -22.10 2.58
N THR A 469 21.49 -21.99 1.45
CA THR A 469 20.20 -22.70 1.29
C THR A 469 20.35 -24.12 0.75
N PHE A 470 21.09 -24.34 -0.35
CA PHE A 470 21.27 -25.67 -0.97
C PHE A 470 19.97 -26.51 -1.10
N SER A 471 18.86 -25.89 -1.51
CA SER A 471 17.59 -26.61 -1.69
C SER A 471 17.58 -27.32 -3.05
N ASP A 472 17.25 -28.61 -3.04
CA ASP A 472 16.96 -29.44 -4.21
C ASP A 472 15.46 -29.79 -4.30
N THR A 473 14.63 -29.25 -3.39
CA THR A 473 13.23 -29.61 -3.20
C THR A 473 12.31 -28.54 -3.80
N PRO A 474 11.57 -28.82 -4.90
CA PRO A 474 10.67 -27.86 -5.51
C PRO A 474 9.54 -27.43 -4.56
N GLY A 475 9.26 -26.13 -4.53
CA GLY A 475 8.20 -25.54 -3.70
C GLY A 475 8.67 -24.96 -2.37
N GLU A 476 9.92 -25.21 -1.97
CA GLU A 476 10.55 -24.51 -0.86
C GLU A 476 10.95 -23.09 -1.26
N SER A 477 10.64 -22.12 -0.39
CA SER A 477 11.08 -20.74 -0.58
C SER A 477 12.53 -20.58 -0.15
N PHE A 478 13.39 -20.10 -1.06
CA PHE A 478 14.79 -19.83 -0.78
C PHE A 478 14.98 -18.79 0.35
N GLN A 479 14.01 -17.89 0.51
CA GLN A 479 13.99 -16.85 1.53
C GLN A 479 13.58 -17.36 2.92
N THR A 480 13.10 -18.59 3.06
CA THR A 480 12.74 -19.16 4.38
C THR A 480 13.48 -20.45 4.71
N THR A 481 13.92 -21.20 3.69
CA THR A 481 14.62 -22.46 3.88
C THR A 481 16.11 -22.25 4.13
N THR A 482 16.64 -22.88 5.18
CA THR A 482 18.08 -22.94 5.48
C THR A 482 18.44 -24.39 5.77
N ASN A 483 19.21 -25.01 4.90
CA ASN A 483 19.65 -26.40 5.11
C ASN A 483 20.99 -26.47 5.86
N GLN A 484 21.77 -25.39 5.91
CA GLN A 484 23.05 -25.32 6.60
C GLN A 484 23.23 -23.98 7.31
N ASP A 485 23.71 -24.01 8.55
CA ASP A 485 24.07 -22.78 9.28
C ASP A 485 25.40 -22.23 8.73
N GLY A 486 25.33 -21.05 8.12
CA GLY A 486 26.43 -20.47 7.35
C GLY A 486 27.46 -19.76 8.22
N LYS A 487 28.65 -20.35 8.39
CA LYS A 487 29.78 -19.75 9.13
C LYS A 487 30.95 -19.31 8.25
N VAL A 488 30.81 -19.47 6.93
CA VAL A 488 31.89 -19.24 5.96
C VAL A 488 31.48 -18.26 4.88
N ALA A 489 30.22 -18.31 4.41
CA ALA A 489 29.77 -17.45 3.33
C ALA A 489 29.74 -15.97 3.76
N GLU A 490 30.47 -15.12 3.05
CA GLU A 490 30.69 -13.71 3.35
C GLU A 490 30.17 -12.81 2.23
N SER A 491 29.71 -11.60 2.58
CA SER A 491 29.21 -10.61 1.62
C SER A 491 30.08 -9.35 1.59
N VAL A 492 30.60 -9.04 0.41
CA VAL A 492 31.32 -7.78 0.14
C VAL A 492 30.35 -6.59 0.13
N PHE A 493 29.08 -6.82 -0.22
CA PHE A 493 28.04 -5.79 -0.13
C PHE A 493 27.83 -5.33 1.32
N ILE A 494 27.70 -6.28 2.26
CA ILE A 494 27.52 -5.94 3.68
C ILE A 494 28.77 -5.24 4.21
N ALA A 495 29.97 -5.63 3.76
CA ALA A 495 31.22 -4.95 4.15
C ALA A 495 31.20 -3.46 3.75
N GLY A 496 30.84 -3.15 2.51
CA GLY A 496 30.71 -1.75 2.05
C GLY A 496 29.59 -0.99 2.78
N LEU A 497 28.45 -1.64 3.02
CA LEU A 497 27.34 -1.06 3.81
C LEU A 497 27.76 -0.78 5.26
N PHE A 498 28.55 -1.66 5.86
CA PHE A 498 29.08 -1.49 7.21
C PHE A 498 30.02 -0.30 7.29
N VAL A 499 30.94 -0.14 6.33
CA VAL A 499 31.85 1.03 6.29
C VAL A 499 31.03 2.33 6.30
N LEU A 500 29.98 2.41 5.48
CA LEU A 500 29.10 3.58 5.44
C LEU A 500 28.38 3.79 6.78
N ALA A 501 27.74 2.75 7.33
CA ALA A 501 26.98 2.85 8.58
C ALA A 501 27.88 3.16 9.80
N ALA A 502 29.08 2.60 9.85
CA ALA A 502 30.04 2.86 10.93
C ALA A 502 30.56 4.30 10.88
N GLN A 503 30.78 4.88 9.69
CA GLN A 503 31.11 6.30 9.55
C GLN A 503 29.98 7.20 10.06
N GLU A 504 28.73 6.91 9.70
CA GLU A 504 27.57 7.64 10.22
C GLU A 504 27.44 7.54 11.74
N MET A 505 27.68 6.35 12.32
CA MET A 505 27.70 6.17 13.78
C MET A 505 28.83 6.91 14.46
N ALA A 506 30.01 6.97 13.83
CA ALA A 506 31.14 7.73 14.33
C ALA A 506 30.82 9.23 14.39
N GLU A 507 30.18 9.78 13.36
CA GLU A 507 29.71 11.17 13.35
C GLU A 507 28.63 11.43 14.40
N ILE A 508 27.62 10.56 14.50
CA ILE A 508 26.53 10.65 15.51
C ILE A 508 27.11 10.69 16.92
N THR A 509 28.00 9.75 17.25
CA THR A 509 28.61 9.65 18.59
C THR A 509 29.55 10.82 18.89
N GLN A 510 30.29 11.31 17.89
CA GLN A 510 31.10 12.52 18.04
C GLN A 510 30.25 13.74 18.42
N GLN A 511 29.13 13.95 17.72
CA GLN A 511 28.23 15.09 18.01
C GLN A 511 27.57 14.96 19.39
N ARG A 512 27.45 13.73 19.92
CA ARG A 512 26.97 13.46 21.29
C ARG A 512 28.07 13.59 22.36
N GLY A 513 29.29 13.95 21.99
CA GLY A 513 30.44 14.06 22.90
C GLY A 513 30.96 12.70 23.40
N LEU A 514 30.69 11.63 22.66
CA LEU A 514 31.11 10.26 22.96
C LEU A 514 32.38 9.93 22.16
N ASP A 515 33.45 10.70 22.41
CA ASP A 515 34.65 10.71 21.56
C ASP A 515 35.32 9.33 21.43
N GLU A 516 35.46 8.59 22.54
CA GLU A 516 36.07 7.24 22.52
C GLU A 516 35.27 6.25 21.65
N GLU A 517 33.95 6.31 21.74
CA GLU A 517 33.04 5.48 20.94
C GLU A 517 33.11 5.87 19.45
N SER A 518 33.15 7.17 19.16
CA SER A 518 33.34 7.70 17.81
C SER A 518 34.64 7.20 17.18
N TRP A 519 35.76 7.28 17.89
CA TRP A 519 37.04 6.75 17.42
C TRP A 519 36.98 5.24 17.16
N GLY A 520 36.31 4.49 18.03
CA GLY A 520 36.09 3.06 17.82
C GLY A 520 35.34 2.75 16.52
N TYR A 521 34.31 3.53 16.18
CA TYR A 521 33.57 3.35 14.94
C TYR A 521 34.36 3.78 13.69
N PHE A 522 35.13 4.88 13.76
CA PHE A 522 36.04 5.25 12.66
C PHE A 522 37.11 4.18 12.40
N ASP A 523 37.68 3.61 13.46
CA ASP A 523 38.67 2.53 13.35
C ASP A 523 38.05 1.25 12.77
N ALA A 524 36.86 0.85 13.25
CA ALA A 524 36.14 -0.30 12.70
C ALA A 524 35.81 -0.12 11.21
N ALA A 525 35.39 1.08 10.79
CA ALA A 525 35.15 1.40 9.39
C ALA A 525 36.44 1.28 8.55
N ALA A 526 37.55 1.84 9.04
CA ALA A 526 38.84 1.78 8.35
C ALA A 526 39.38 0.34 8.24
N GLN A 527 39.21 -0.48 9.29
CA GLN A 527 39.59 -1.89 9.27
C GLN A 527 38.76 -2.69 8.26
N MET A 528 37.44 -2.50 8.24
CA MET A 528 36.57 -3.18 7.27
C MET A 528 36.88 -2.75 5.83
N ASP A 529 37.17 -1.46 5.61
CA ASP A 529 37.58 -0.95 4.30
C ASP A 529 38.89 -1.60 3.82
N ALA A 530 39.90 -1.69 4.70
CA ALA A 530 41.16 -2.36 4.39
C ALA A 530 40.96 -3.85 4.07
N ILE A 531 40.19 -4.56 4.90
CA ILE A 531 39.82 -5.98 4.68
C ILE A 531 39.09 -6.15 3.33
N THR A 532 38.18 -5.24 3.01
CA THR A 532 37.42 -5.27 1.75
C THR A 532 38.33 -5.03 0.54
N HIS A 533 39.34 -4.19 0.64
CA HIS A 533 40.33 -4.03 -0.42
C HIS A 533 41.28 -5.24 -0.53
N GLU A 534 41.66 -5.86 0.59
CA GLU A 534 42.57 -7.00 0.59
C GLU A 534 41.90 -8.29 0.07
N HIS A 535 40.69 -8.57 0.54
CA HIS A 535 40.00 -9.83 0.29
C HIS A 535 38.77 -9.69 -0.61
N GLY A 536 38.21 -8.49 -0.74
CA GLY A 536 37.06 -8.22 -1.59
C GLY A 536 37.40 -7.67 -2.98
N TRP A 537 38.67 -7.42 -3.32
CA TRP A 537 39.06 -6.88 -4.63
C TRP A 537 39.50 -7.97 -5.61
N ASP A 538 38.89 -8.01 -6.80
CA ASP A 538 39.18 -9.01 -7.84
C ASP A 538 40.20 -8.53 -8.89
N GLY A 539 40.76 -7.33 -8.71
CA GLY A 539 41.76 -6.73 -9.60
C GLY A 539 41.23 -5.56 -10.43
N ALA A 540 39.98 -5.62 -10.88
CA ALA A 540 39.32 -4.56 -11.67
C ALA A 540 37.96 -4.13 -11.11
N TRP A 541 37.35 -4.94 -10.26
CA TRP A 541 36.11 -4.66 -9.55
C TRP A 541 36.13 -5.38 -8.20
N PHE A 542 35.17 -5.06 -7.31
CA PHE A 542 34.98 -5.80 -6.07
C PHE A 542 34.25 -7.12 -6.33
N LEU A 543 34.71 -8.20 -5.70
CA LEU A 543 33.99 -9.45 -5.59
C LEU A 543 32.57 -9.23 -5.06
N ARG A 544 31.67 -10.16 -5.38
CA ARG A 544 30.30 -10.12 -4.86
C ARG A 544 30.20 -10.73 -3.46
N ALA A 545 30.86 -11.86 -3.26
CA ALA A 545 30.78 -12.67 -2.04
C ALA A 545 31.85 -13.78 -2.03
N TYR A 546 31.96 -14.46 -0.89
CA TYR A 546 32.50 -15.81 -0.79
C TYR A 546 31.35 -16.79 -0.50
N ASP A 547 31.32 -17.93 -1.20
CA ASP A 547 30.30 -18.94 -0.99
C ASP A 547 30.54 -19.78 0.28
N HIS A 548 29.62 -20.70 0.56
CA HIS A 548 29.74 -21.61 1.72
C HIS A 548 31.07 -22.38 1.78
N PHE A 549 31.70 -22.64 0.64
CA PHE A 549 32.97 -23.36 0.54
C PHE A 549 34.18 -22.42 0.53
N GLY A 550 33.97 -21.12 0.71
CA GLY A 550 35.02 -20.10 0.64
C GLY A 550 35.51 -19.81 -0.78
N ARG A 551 34.73 -20.15 -1.81
CA ARG A 551 35.06 -19.83 -3.20
C ARG A 551 34.52 -18.45 -3.56
N LYS A 552 35.27 -17.72 -4.39
CA LYS A 552 34.86 -16.39 -4.86
C LYS A 552 33.58 -16.46 -5.69
N VAL A 553 32.71 -15.47 -5.51
CA VAL A 553 31.52 -15.19 -6.32
C VAL A 553 31.67 -13.78 -6.90
N GLY A 554 31.35 -13.58 -8.18
CA GLY A 554 31.58 -12.27 -8.82
C GLY A 554 33.05 -12.04 -9.15
N SER A 555 33.76 -13.07 -9.62
CA SER A 555 35.19 -13.01 -9.96
C SER A 555 35.43 -13.32 -11.44
N HIS A 556 36.52 -12.78 -12.00
CA HIS A 556 37.07 -13.19 -13.29
C HIS A 556 37.43 -14.68 -13.33
N GLU A 557 37.63 -15.33 -12.18
CA GLU A 557 37.86 -16.77 -12.02
C GLU A 557 36.59 -17.61 -12.25
N CYS A 558 35.40 -17.01 -12.13
CA CYS A 558 34.12 -17.70 -12.36
C CYS A 558 33.85 -17.91 -13.86
N GLU A 559 33.13 -18.98 -14.21
CA GLU A 559 32.67 -19.20 -15.59
C GLU A 559 31.60 -18.16 -15.99
N ASP A 560 30.57 -18.05 -15.15
CA ASP A 560 29.45 -17.10 -15.26
C ASP A 560 29.38 -16.19 -14.04
N GLY A 561 28.62 -15.09 -14.13
CA GLY A 561 28.45 -14.15 -13.00
C GLY A 561 29.77 -13.53 -12.53
N LYS A 562 30.57 -13.03 -13.48
CA LYS A 562 31.93 -12.55 -13.24
C LYS A 562 32.02 -11.21 -12.49
N ILE A 563 31.01 -10.37 -12.59
CA ILE A 563 30.90 -9.06 -11.92
C ILE A 563 29.47 -8.84 -11.46
#